data_AF-A0A7S0Z8S3-F1
#
_entry.id   AF-A0A7S0Z8S3-F1
#
_cell.length_a   1.000
_cell.length_b   1.000
_cell.length_c   1.000
_cell.angle_alpha   90.00
_cell.angle_beta   90.00
_cell.angle_gamma   90.00
#
_symmetry.space_group_name_H-M   'P 1'
#
loop_
_entity.id
_entity.type
_entity.pdbx_description
1 polymer ?
#
loop_
_entity_poly.entity_id
_entity_poly.type
_entity_poly.pdbx_seq_one_letter_code
_entity_poly.pdbx_strand_id
1 'polypeptide(L)'
;MQPVSSGEGARAQFKGWARMATEILPRGVSIIEVLKPNVGEDKPAGVTIDVHVDLKNARPDVRAEWDQLRMHDVVFMLDCRGAGTSAIEGANPAEHFGLRHVRGAEVIHIRDADGTFVNDYGARNQQPEKDGEEKKQVTGTRRVFTLALDAAQYQMDVTRQREGHGEDVYGNLNVLVRREAKENNFKAILACIRDLMNTDVSVPDWLHDVFLGYGDPAAAALLNTHEALHTIDFKDTFLDEDHLVQSFPNHKVKWMTKAKKHVAPFRVTFPKPEDERADEIQVESYVPPDPGPFPEDQPELNKVRFTPVQVEAIRAGLNPGLTMVVGPPGTGKTDTAAQIMHCLYHNEPGQRTLLITHSNAALNDLFQKLLQRDVP
;
A
#
# COMPACT_ATOMS: atom_id res chain seq x y z
N MET A 1 -24.80 -21.37 -1.20
CA MET A 1 -24.46 -22.67 -1.81
C MET A 1 -25.22 -23.84 -1.20
N GLN A 2 -25.42 -23.94 0.13
CA GLN A 2 -26.20 -25.02 0.77
C GLN A 2 -25.75 -26.44 0.36
N PRO A 3 -24.55 -26.89 0.77
CA PRO A 3 -24.06 -28.22 0.46
C PRO A 3 -24.88 -29.29 1.18
N VAL A 4 -25.34 -30.29 0.44
CA VAL A 4 -26.10 -31.44 0.95
C VAL A 4 -25.30 -32.71 0.70
N SER A 5 -25.24 -33.57 1.71
CA SER A 5 -24.59 -34.88 1.57
C SER A 5 -25.32 -35.75 0.55
N SER A 6 -24.56 -36.37 -0.35
CA SER A 6 -25.04 -37.28 -1.39
C SER A 6 -24.77 -38.76 -1.08
N GLY A 7 -24.32 -39.06 0.15
CA GLY A 7 -23.91 -40.39 0.63
C GLY A 7 -22.51 -40.36 1.26
N GLU A 8 -22.10 -41.46 1.90
CA GLU A 8 -20.74 -41.58 2.48
C GLU A 8 -19.67 -41.48 1.39
N GLY A 9 -18.76 -40.51 1.54
CA GLY A 9 -17.64 -40.28 0.60
C GLY A 9 -18.01 -39.60 -0.72
N ALA A 10 -19.28 -39.26 -0.96
CA ALA A 10 -19.73 -38.65 -2.20
C ALA A 10 -19.58 -37.12 -2.18
N ARG A 11 -19.30 -36.52 -3.36
CA ARG A 11 -19.19 -35.06 -3.56
C ARG A 11 -20.53 -34.39 -3.22
N ALA A 12 -20.49 -33.32 -2.43
CA ALA A 12 -21.71 -32.61 -2.03
C ALA A 12 -22.50 -32.09 -3.24
N GLN A 13 -23.83 -32.07 -3.11
CA GLN A 13 -24.71 -31.39 -4.04
C GLN A 13 -25.07 -30.01 -3.50
N PHE A 14 -24.99 -28.97 -4.34
CA PHE A 14 -25.29 -27.60 -3.93
C PHE A 14 -26.71 -27.22 -4.39
N LYS A 15 -27.59 -26.95 -3.42
CA LYS A 15 -29.00 -26.57 -3.69
C LYS A 15 -29.23 -25.05 -3.78
N GLY A 16 -28.27 -24.27 -3.32
CA GLY A 16 -28.34 -22.81 -3.34
C GLY A 16 -27.23 -22.18 -4.17
N TRP A 17 -27.33 -20.89 -4.41
CA TRP A 17 -26.28 -20.09 -5.05
C TRP A 17 -25.56 -19.22 -4.03
N ALA A 18 -24.47 -18.58 -4.43
CA ALA A 18 -23.77 -17.55 -3.68
C ALA A 18 -23.09 -16.58 -4.66
N ARG A 19 -23.01 -15.30 -4.29
CA ARG A 19 -22.34 -14.27 -5.13
C ARG A 19 -20.82 -14.43 -5.15
N MET A 20 -20.23 -14.81 -4.01
CA MET A 20 -18.78 -14.90 -3.78
C MET A 20 -18.23 -16.32 -3.91
N ALA A 21 -19.07 -17.32 -4.18
CA ALA A 21 -18.65 -18.71 -4.29
C ALA A 21 -19.34 -19.41 -5.46
N THR A 22 -18.60 -20.27 -6.15
CA THR A 22 -19.10 -21.08 -7.27
C THR A 22 -18.64 -22.52 -7.12
N GLU A 23 -19.38 -23.45 -7.72
CA GLU A 23 -19.04 -24.85 -7.72
C GLU A 23 -17.89 -25.11 -8.72
N ILE A 24 -16.88 -25.85 -8.27
CA ILE A 24 -15.84 -26.39 -9.16
C ILE A 24 -16.45 -27.57 -9.92
N LEU A 25 -16.18 -27.70 -11.21
CA LEU A 25 -16.69 -28.84 -11.98
C LEU A 25 -16.15 -30.17 -11.43
N PRO A 26 -16.85 -31.31 -11.61
CA PRO A 26 -16.30 -32.62 -11.27
C PRO A 26 -14.98 -32.85 -12.00
N ARG A 27 -13.92 -33.24 -11.26
CA ARG A 27 -12.54 -33.31 -11.77
C ARG A 27 -12.05 -32.00 -12.39
N GLY A 28 -12.59 -30.88 -11.92
CA GLY A 28 -12.29 -29.54 -12.41
C GLY A 28 -11.04 -28.92 -11.80
N VAL A 29 -10.27 -29.64 -10.97
CA VAL A 29 -8.96 -29.19 -10.50
C VAL A 29 -7.90 -30.06 -11.17
N SER A 30 -6.96 -29.44 -11.86
CA SER A 30 -5.83 -30.14 -12.50
C SER A 30 -4.52 -29.45 -12.13
N ILE A 31 -3.53 -30.26 -11.74
CA ILE A 31 -2.16 -29.77 -11.54
C ILE A 31 -1.52 -29.61 -12.90
N ILE A 32 -1.12 -28.39 -13.25
CA ILE A 32 -0.52 -28.05 -14.54
C ILE A 32 1.00 -28.18 -14.47
N GLU A 33 1.58 -27.63 -13.41
CA GLU A 33 3.04 -27.57 -13.28
C GLU A 33 3.44 -27.62 -11.80
N VAL A 34 4.50 -28.39 -11.54
CA VAL A 34 5.21 -28.41 -10.27
C VAL A 34 6.68 -28.19 -10.58
N LEU A 35 7.18 -27.00 -10.24
CA LEU A 35 8.57 -26.65 -10.48
C LEU A 35 9.48 -27.39 -9.51
N LYS A 36 10.71 -27.66 -9.96
CA LYS A 36 11.74 -28.23 -9.08
C LYS A 36 12.03 -27.28 -7.91
N PRO A 37 12.32 -27.79 -6.71
CA PRO A 37 12.76 -26.95 -5.59
C PRO A 37 13.98 -26.10 -5.94
N ASN A 38 14.06 -24.92 -5.35
CA ASN A 38 15.28 -24.14 -5.36
C ASN A 38 16.38 -24.85 -4.56
N VAL A 39 17.64 -24.52 -4.84
CA VAL A 39 18.77 -25.10 -4.09
C VAL A 39 18.63 -24.74 -2.61
N GLY A 40 18.59 -25.77 -1.75
CA GLY A 40 18.45 -25.61 -0.30
C GLY A 40 17.00 -25.58 0.20
N GLU A 41 16.00 -25.66 -0.67
CA GLU A 41 14.59 -25.78 -0.29
C GLU A 41 14.07 -27.20 -0.49
N ASP A 42 13.22 -27.66 0.43
CA ASP A 42 12.55 -28.97 0.34
C ASP A 42 11.16 -28.91 -0.33
N LYS A 43 10.68 -27.70 -0.61
CA LYS A 43 9.39 -27.44 -1.27
C LYS A 43 9.60 -27.07 -2.74
N PRO A 44 8.61 -27.31 -3.63
CA PRO A 44 8.66 -26.82 -5.01
C PRO A 44 8.88 -25.30 -5.10
N ALA A 45 9.57 -24.83 -6.13
CA ALA A 45 9.72 -23.39 -6.37
C ALA A 45 8.38 -22.72 -6.76
N GLY A 46 7.44 -23.49 -7.31
CA GLY A 46 6.12 -23.02 -7.70
C GLY A 46 5.21 -24.19 -8.07
N VAL A 47 3.91 -23.98 -7.87
CA VAL A 47 2.87 -24.97 -8.18
C VAL A 47 1.71 -24.25 -8.86
N THR A 48 1.39 -24.65 -10.08
CA THR A 48 0.33 -24.07 -10.90
C THR A 48 -0.78 -25.09 -11.12
N ILE A 49 -2.03 -24.65 -10.96
CA ILE A 49 -3.23 -25.48 -11.20
C ILE A 49 -4.21 -24.76 -12.12
N ASP A 50 -5.02 -25.52 -12.83
CA ASP A 50 -6.22 -25.03 -13.50
C ASP A 50 -7.47 -25.44 -12.70
N VAL A 51 -8.38 -24.50 -12.50
CA VAL A 51 -9.67 -24.71 -11.84
C VAL A 51 -10.80 -24.35 -12.79
N HIS A 52 -11.55 -25.37 -13.20
CA HIS A 52 -12.66 -25.28 -14.14
C HIS A 52 -13.98 -25.07 -13.39
N VAL A 53 -14.70 -23.99 -13.73
CA VAL A 53 -16.02 -23.67 -13.19
C VAL A 53 -17.01 -23.36 -14.31
N ASP A 54 -18.31 -23.50 -14.01
CA ASP A 54 -19.38 -23.11 -14.93
C ASP A 54 -20.33 -22.12 -14.24
N LEU A 55 -20.27 -20.86 -14.67
CA LEU A 55 -21.05 -19.76 -14.12
C LEU A 55 -22.47 -19.69 -14.71
N LYS A 56 -22.98 -20.75 -15.35
CA LYS A 56 -24.33 -20.78 -15.95
C LYS A 56 -25.45 -20.40 -14.97
N ASN A 57 -25.28 -20.73 -13.69
CA ASN A 57 -26.26 -20.47 -12.64
C ASN A 57 -26.08 -19.08 -12.00
N ALA A 58 -25.02 -18.36 -12.36
CA ALA A 58 -24.77 -17.01 -11.89
C ALA A 58 -25.49 -15.99 -12.78
N ARG A 59 -26.04 -14.96 -12.14
CA ARG A 59 -26.65 -13.82 -12.85
C ARG A 59 -25.59 -13.05 -13.66
N PRO A 60 -25.97 -12.32 -14.72
CA PRO A 60 -25.02 -11.60 -15.57
C PRO A 60 -24.09 -10.63 -14.82
N ASP A 61 -24.61 -9.90 -13.82
CA ASP A 61 -23.86 -9.02 -12.92
C ASP A 61 -22.82 -9.80 -12.10
N VAL A 62 -23.22 -10.94 -11.52
CA VAL A 62 -22.32 -11.81 -10.76
C VAL A 62 -21.23 -12.40 -11.66
N ARG A 63 -21.55 -12.79 -12.90
CA ARG A 63 -20.55 -13.26 -13.87
C ARG A 63 -19.53 -12.18 -14.19
N ALA A 64 -19.99 -10.96 -14.44
CA ALA A 64 -19.10 -9.82 -14.67
C ALA A 64 -18.16 -9.57 -13.48
N GLU A 65 -18.63 -9.76 -12.25
CA GLU A 65 -17.77 -9.66 -11.06
C GLU A 65 -16.72 -10.76 -10.95
N TRP A 66 -17.05 -11.99 -11.37
CA TRP A 66 -16.05 -13.07 -11.45
C TRP A 66 -15.01 -12.80 -12.54
N ASP A 67 -15.44 -12.20 -13.66
CA ASP A 67 -14.58 -11.81 -14.76
C ASP A 67 -13.68 -10.60 -14.40
N GLN A 68 -14.01 -9.84 -13.35
CA GLN A 68 -13.19 -8.71 -12.85
C GLN A 68 -12.03 -9.11 -11.94
N LEU A 69 -11.91 -10.40 -11.57
CA LEU A 69 -10.79 -10.88 -10.76
C LEU A 69 -9.46 -10.65 -11.50
N ARG A 70 -8.49 -10.10 -10.78
CA ARG A 70 -7.21 -9.65 -11.32
C ARG A 70 -6.10 -10.63 -11.00
N MET A 71 -5.00 -10.50 -11.73
CA MET A 71 -3.74 -11.12 -11.34
C MET A 71 -3.41 -10.73 -9.89
N HIS A 72 -2.93 -11.69 -9.11
CA HIS A 72 -2.63 -11.58 -7.68
C HIS A 72 -3.82 -11.57 -6.72
N ASP A 73 -5.07 -11.59 -7.21
CA ASP A 73 -6.22 -11.77 -6.32
C ASP A 73 -6.16 -13.15 -5.66
N VAL A 74 -6.34 -13.17 -4.34
CA VAL A 74 -6.39 -14.42 -3.57
C VAL A 74 -7.79 -15.01 -3.61
N VAL A 75 -7.87 -16.29 -3.97
CA VAL A 75 -9.08 -17.11 -3.93
C VAL A 75 -8.88 -18.29 -3.00
N PHE A 76 -9.99 -18.86 -2.53
CA PHE A 76 -9.99 -20.03 -1.66
C PHE A 76 -10.73 -21.17 -2.33
N MET A 77 -10.16 -22.36 -2.26
CA MET A 77 -10.82 -23.60 -2.67
C MET A 77 -11.20 -24.40 -1.43
N LEU A 78 -12.41 -24.92 -1.41
CA LEU A 78 -12.97 -25.66 -0.28
C LEU A 78 -13.36 -27.08 -0.71
N ASP A 79 -13.19 -28.04 0.21
CA ASP A 79 -13.82 -29.36 0.15
C ASP A 79 -15.00 -29.40 1.12
N CYS A 80 -16.21 -29.28 0.59
CA CYS A 80 -17.46 -29.38 1.33
C CYS A 80 -18.14 -30.72 1.02
N ARG A 81 -18.45 -31.54 2.03
CA ARG A 81 -19.18 -32.82 1.87
C ARG A 81 -20.67 -32.71 2.19
N GLY A 82 -21.12 -31.57 2.69
CA GLY A 82 -22.47 -31.35 3.19
C GLY A 82 -22.70 -32.06 4.53
N ALA A 83 -23.49 -31.46 5.39
CA ALA A 83 -23.95 -32.12 6.62
C ALA A 83 -25.16 -33.00 6.32
N GLY A 84 -25.38 -34.01 7.17
CA GLY A 84 -26.65 -34.73 7.23
C GLY A 84 -27.79 -33.77 7.59
N THR A 85 -29.03 -34.18 7.31
CA THR A 85 -30.26 -33.36 7.48
C THR A 85 -30.55 -32.91 8.91
N SER A 86 -29.74 -33.33 9.89
CA SER A 86 -29.85 -32.93 11.29
C SER A 86 -28.84 -31.82 11.56
N ALA A 87 -29.27 -30.55 11.48
CA ALA A 87 -28.50 -29.44 12.00
C ALA A 87 -28.29 -29.67 13.50
N ILE A 88 -27.07 -30.02 13.91
CA ILE A 88 -26.72 -30.16 15.32
C ILE A 88 -26.67 -28.74 15.90
N GLU A 89 -27.50 -28.47 16.91
CA GLU A 89 -27.54 -27.20 17.61
C GLU A 89 -26.17 -26.95 18.27
N GLY A 90 -25.51 -25.83 17.93
CA GLY A 90 -24.15 -25.51 18.39
C GLY A 90 -22.99 -26.05 17.54
N ALA A 91 -23.26 -26.73 16.40
CA ALA A 91 -22.20 -27.16 15.48
C ALA A 91 -21.40 -25.98 14.93
N ASN A 92 -20.08 -26.14 14.87
CA ASN A 92 -19.23 -25.16 14.21
C ASN A 92 -19.50 -25.15 12.69
N PRO A 93 -19.11 -24.08 11.96
CA PRO A 93 -19.35 -24.01 10.52
C PRO A 93 -18.77 -25.19 9.73
N ALA A 94 -17.67 -25.80 10.21
CA ALA A 94 -17.06 -26.92 9.51
C ALA A 94 -17.93 -28.18 9.59
N GLU A 95 -18.50 -28.48 10.76
CA GLU A 95 -19.46 -29.56 10.95
C GLU A 95 -20.77 -29.29 10.21
N HIS A 96 -21.27 -28.05 10.27
CA HIS A 96 -22.54 -27.67 9.67
C HIS A 96 -22.53 -27.77 8.13
N PHE A 97 -21.38 -27.49 7.49
CA PHE A 97 -21.25 -27.57 6.02
C PHE A 97 -20.49 -28.81 5.55
N GLY A 98 -20.00 -29.65 6.47
CA GLY A 98 -19.10 -30.76 6.17
C GLY A 98 -17.79 -30.29 5.51
N LEU A 99 -17.25 -29.15 5.95
CA LEU A 99 -15.99 -28.59 5.45
C LEU A 99 -14.82 -29.42 5.95
N ARG A 100 -14.02 -29.96 5.03
CA ARG A 100 -12.85 -30.79 5.33
C ARG A 100 -11.54 -30.07 5.07
N HIS A 101 -11.47 -29.33 3.96
CA HIS A 101 -10.26 -28.68 3.52
C HIS A 101 -10.52 -27.25 3.04
N VAL A 102 -9.54 -26.38 3.29
CA VAL A 102 -9.47 -25.01 2.78
C VAL A 102 -8.07 -24.80 2.23
N ARG A 103 -7.94 -24.37 0.98
CA ARG A 103 -6.66 -24.01 0.37
C ARG A 103 -6.74 -22.65 -0.29
N GLY A 104 -5.77 -21.80 0.02
CA GLY A 104 -5.59 -20.52 -0.66
C GLY A 104 -4.85 -20.73 -1.98
N ALA A 105 -5.21 -19.92 -2.97
CA ALA A 105 -4.49 -19.83 -4.23
C ALA A 105 -4.54 -18.39 -4.73
N GLU A 106 -3.64 -18.05 -5.64
CA GLU A 106 -3.53 -16.71 -6.21
C GLU A 106 -3.81 -16.76 -7.70
N VAL A 107 -4.65 -15.86 -8.18
CA VAL A 107 -5.01 -15.80 -9.60
C VAL A 107 -3.79 -15.39 -10.43
N ILE A 108 -3.41 -16.25 -11.38
CA ILE A 108 -2.44 -15.91 -12.42
C ILE A 108 -3.20 -15.28 -13.59
N HIS A 109 -4.19 -15.99 -14.13
CA HIS A 109 -5.06 -15.50 -15.19
C HIS A 109 -6.35 -16.33 -15.30
N ILE A 110 -7.31 -15.84 -16.09
CA ILE A 110 -8.61 -16.49 -16.31
C ILE A 110 -8.83 -16.63 -17.82
N ARG A 111 -9.24 -17.82 -18.26
CA ARG A 111 -9.59 -18.15 -19.65
C ARG A 111 -11.05 -18.59 -19.76
N ASP A 112 -11.66 -18.44 -20.93
CA ASP A 112 -12.93 -19.09 -21.26
C ASP A 112 -12.74 -20.53 -21.76
N ALA A 113 -13.83 -21.16 -22.23
CA ALA A 113 -13.77 -22.52 -22.77
C ALA A 113 -12.98 -22.65 -24.07
N ASP A 114 -12.88 -21.55 -24.84
CA ASP A 114 -12.17 -21.49 -26.13
C ASP A 114 -10.69 -21.09 -25.94
N GLY A 115 -10.26 -20.86 -24.69
CA GLY A 115 -8.91 -20.46 -24.34
C GLY A 115 -8.65 -18.96 -24.42
N THR A 116 -9.67 -18.14 -24.65
CA THR A 116 -9.56 -16.68 -24.70
C THR A 116 -9.36 -16.14 -23.29
N PHE A 117 -8.38 -15.26 -23.10
CA PHE A 117 -8.15 -14.61 -21.81
C PHE A 117 -9.27 -13.62 -21.49
N VAL A 118 -9.83 -13.73 -20.29
CA VAL A 118 -10.84 -12.81 -19.78
C VAL A 118 -10.23 -11.45 -19.47
N ASN A 119 -9.01 -11.46 -18.92
CA ASN A 119 -8.22 -10.28 -18.65
C ASN A 119 -6.81 -10.46 -19.22
N ASP A 120 -6.45 -9.65 -20.20
CA ASP A 120 -5.15 -9.71 -20.85
C ASP A 120 -4.11 -8.90 -20.06
N TYR A 121 -3.66 -9.46 -18.93
CA TYR A 121 -2.58 -8.87 -18.13
C TYR A 121 -1.19 -9.21 -18.70
N GLY A 122 -1.09 -10.27 -19.51
CA GLY A 122 0.16 -10.75 -20.12
C GLY A 122 0.57 -10.01 -21.39
N ALA A 123 -0.37 -9.40 -22.14
CA ALA A 123 -0.06 -8.74 -23.40
C ALA A 123 0.68 -7.40 -23.30
N ARG A 124 1.00 -6.89 -22.10
CA ARG A 124 1.91 -5.71 -22.02
C ARG A 124 3.32 -5.99 -22.53
N ASN A 125 3.71 -7.26 -22.68
CA ASN A 125 5.03 -7.67 -23.20
C ASN A 125 5.00 -8.37 -24.57
N GLN A 126 3.87 -8.39 -25.29
CA GLN A 126 3.82 -8.92 -26.67
C GLN A 126 3.16 -7.92 -27.61
N GLN A 127 4.02 -7.14 -28.28
CA GLN A 127 3.76 -6.27 -29.44
C GLN A 127 2.68 -5.18 -29.29
N PRO A 128 2.94 -3.95 -29.80
CA PRO A 128 1.86 -2.97 -29.95
C PRO A 128 0.73 -3.61 -30.79
N GLU A 129 -0.50 -3.47 -30.29
CA GLU A 129 -1.72 -3.92 -30.95
C GLU A 129 -1.63 -3.58 -32.45
N LYS A 130 -1.68 -4.61 -33.32
CA LYS A 130 -1.89 -4.35 -34.74
C LYS A 130 -3.29 -3.74 -34.87
N ASP A 131 -3.35 -2.50 -35.34
CA ASP A 131 -4.60 -1.78 -35.59
C ASP A 131 -5.61 -2.67 -36.32
N GLY A 132 -6.70 -3.04 -35.63
CA GLY A 132 -7.88 -3.69 -36.24
C GLY A 132 -8.27 -5.08 -35.72
N GLU A 133 -7.55 -5.71 -34.79
CA GLU A 133 -8.02 -6.95 -34.16
C GLU A 133 -8.98 -6.64 -32.99
N GLU A 134 -10.29 -6.81 -33.20
CA GLU A 134 -11.28 -6.78 -32.12
C GLU A 134 -10.86 -7.77 -31.02
N LYS A 135 -10.73 -7.29 -29.77
CA LYS A 135 -10.50 -8.16 -28.62
C LYS A 135 -11.55 -9.26 -28.63
N LYS A 136 -11.12 -10.52 -28.79
CA LYS A 136 -12.02 -11.68 -28.77
C LYS A 136 -12.88 -11.58 -27.51
N GLN A 137 -14.18 -11.41 -27.70
CA GLN A 137 -15.11 -11.34 -26.59
C GLN A 137 -15.16 -12.71 -25.93
N VAL A 138 -15.06 -12.71 -24.61
CA VAL A 138 -15.24 -13.89 -23.77
C VAL A 138 -16.59 -14.53 -24.08
N THR A 139 -16.59 -15.79 -24.51
CA THR A 139 -17.81 -16.51 -24.88
C THR A 139 -18.26 -17.45 -23.75
N GLY A 140 -19.57 -17.71 -23.69
CA GLY A 140 -20.14 -18.71 -22.80
C GLY A 140 -19.99 -18.43 -21.30
N THR A 141 -20.24 -19.47 -20.50
CA THR A 141 -20.33 -19.37 -19.02
C THR A 141 -19.21 -20.11 -18.29
N ARG A 142 -18.41 -20.87 -19.03
CA ARG A 142 -17.28 -21.62 -18.47
C ARG A 142 -16.07 -20.72 -18.31
N ARG A 143 -15.36 -20.94 -17.21
CA ARG A 143 -14.10 -20.25 -16.91
C ARG A 143 -13.08 -21.27 -16.42
N VAL A 144 -11.83 -21.05 -16.83
CA VAL A 144 -10.65 -21.77 -16.37
C VAL A 144 -9.78 -20.77 -15.62
N PHE A 145 -9.69 -20.94 -14.32
CA PHE A 145 -8.85 -20.14 -13.45
C PHE A 145 -7.49 -20.82 -13.34
N THR A 146 -6.46 -20.21 -13.91
CA THR A 146 -5.07 -20.64 -13.71
C THR A 146 -4.57 -19.98 -12.43
N LEU A 147 -4.24 -20.80 -11.42
CA LEU A 147 -3.94 -20.35 -10.06
C LEU A 147 -2.57 -20.83 -9.59
N ALA A 148 -1.86 -19.99 -8.83
CA ALA A 148 -0.67 -20.35 -8.09
C ALA A 148 -1.03 -20.82 -6.68
N LEU A 149 -0.64 -22.05 -6.33
CA LEU A 149 -0.78 -22.59 -4.97
C LEU A 149 0.37 -22.16 -4.06
N ASP A 150 0.15 -22.22 -2.75
CA ASP A 150 1.26 -22.17 -1.80
C ASP A 150 2.08 -23.47 -1.87
N ALA A 151 3.34 -23.36 -2.27
CA ALA A 151 4.20 -24.51 -2.50
C ALA A 151 4.56 -25.27 -1.21
N ALA A 152 4.65 -24.57 -0.07
CA ALA A 152 4.92 -25.22 1.22
C ALA A 152 3.72 -26.06 1.65
N GLN A 153 2.52 -25.52 1.54
CA GLN A 153 1.27 -26.22 1.81
C GLN A 153 1.08 -27.42 0.87
N TYR A 154 1.40 -27.26 -0.42
CA TYR A 154 1.36 -28.37 -1.39
C TYR A 154 2.32 -29.49 -1.02
N GLN A 155 3.56 -29.16 -0.65
CA GLN A 155 4.53 -30.14 -0.20
C GLN A 155 4.05 -30.90 1.04
N MET A 156 3.47 -30.20 2.03
CA MET A 156 2.89 -30.81 3.22
C MET A 156 1.74 -31.77 2.89
N ASP A 157 0.84 -31.37 1.98
CA ASP A 157 -0.31 -32.18 1.57
C ASP A 157 0.14 -33.46 0.85
N VAL A 158 1.05 -33.34 -0.12
CA VAL A 158 1.59 -34.49 -0.86
C VAL A 158 2.37 -35.43 0.08
N THR A 159 3.10 -34.89 1.04
CA THR A 159 3.86 -35.69 2.01
C THR A 159 2.91 -36.52 2.88
N ARG A 160 1.87 -35.89 3.45
CA ARG A 160 0.85 -36.59 4.26
C ARG A 160 0.12 -37.68 3.47
N GLN A 161 -0.20 -37.40 2.21
CA GLN A 161 -0.85 -38.38 1.34
C GLN A 161 0.08 -39.58 1.05
N ARG A 162 1.37 -39.34 0.77
CA ARG A 162 2.36 -40.39 0.54
C ARG A 162 2.61 -41.27 1.77
N GLU A 163 2.57 -40.68 2.96
CA GLU A 163 2.71 -41.40 4.22
C GLU A 163 1.45 -42.19 4.61
N GLY A 164 0.38 -42.13 3.81
CA GLY A 164 -0.87 -42.85 4.06
C GLY A 164 -1.73 -42.23 5.18
N HIS A 165 -1.38 -41.03 5.63
CA HIS A 165 -2.08 -40.30 6.69
C HIS A 165 -3.02 -39.21 6.16
N GLY A 166 -3.10 -38.99 4.83
CA GLY A 166 -3.87 -37.92 4.20
C GLY A 166 -4.78 -38.38 3.06
N GLU A 167 -5.91 -37.68 2.88
CA GLU A 167 -6.79 -37.81 1.72
C GLU A 167 -6.24 -37.04 0.51
N ASP A 168 -6.77 -37.32 -0.70
CA ASP A 168 -6.50 -36.50 -1.89
C ASP A 168 -7.19 -35.13 -1.77
N VAL A 169 -6.49 -34.16 -1.16
CA VAL A 169 -7.00 -32.81 -0.92
C VAL A 169 -7.47 -32.16 -2.22
N TYR A 170 -6.62 -32.16 -3.26
CA TYR A 170 -6.87 -31.42 -4.51
C TYR A 170 -7.96 -32.06 -5.35
N GLY A 171 -8.07 -33.39 -5.36
CA GLY A 171 -9.17 -34.10 -6.02
C GLY A 171 -10.53 -33.87 -5.36
N ASN A 172 -10.56 -33.57 -4.06
CA ASN A 172 -11.79 -33.40 -3.29
C ASN A 172 -12.35 -31.96 -3.32
N LEU A 173 -11.55 -30.96 -3.70
CA LEU A 173 -11.99 -29.56 -3.78
C LEU A 173 -13.20 -29.42 -4.71
N ASN A 174 -14.22 -28.69 -4.21
CA ASN A 174 -15.51 -28.59 -4.88
C ASN A 174 -16.18 -27.21 -4.84
N VAL A 175 -15.64 -26.25 -4.09
CA VAL A 175 -16.09 -24.84 -4.12
C VAL A 175 -14.91 -23.92 -4.35
N LEU A 176 -15.05 -22.95 -5.25
CA LEU A 176 -14.14 -21.82 -5.41
C LEU A 176 -14.79 -20.57 -4.82
N VAL A 177 -14.07 -19.87 -3.96
CA VAL A 177 -14.52 -18.68 -3.22
C VAL A 177 -13.59 -17.51 -3.53
N ARG A 178 -14.17 -16.37 -3.92
CA ARG A 178 -13.44 -15.10 -4.06
C ARG A 178 -13.74 -14.18 -2.88
N ARG A 179 -12.89 -13.17 -2.69
CA ARG A 179 -13.09 -12.10 -1.70
C ARG A 179 -13.21 -10.75 -2.39
N GLU A 180 -13.67 -9.75 -1.65
CA GLU A 180 -13.65 -8.37 -2.14
C GLU A 180 -12.21 -7.86 -2.21
N ALA A 181 -11.81 -7.32 -3.36
CA ALA A 181 -10.42 -6.94 -3.64
C ALA A 181 -9.83 -5.99 -2.58
N LYS A 182 -10.62 -5.05 -2.04
CA LYS A 182 -10.17 -4.08 -1.03
C LYS A 182 -9.69 -4.73 0.27
N GLU A 183 -10.21 -5.91 0.60
CA GLU A 183 -9.88 -6.65 1.82
C GLU A 183 -8.94 -7.84 1.55
N ASN A 184 -8.48 -7.99 0.31
CA ASN A 184 -7.80 -9.19 -0.18
C ASN A 184 -6.28 -9.03 -0.30
N ASN A 185 -5.67 -8.12 0.48
CA ASN A 185 -4.25 -7.78 0.37
C ASN A 185 -3.35 -8.50 1.38
N PHE A 186 -3.92 -9.35 2.24
CA PHE A 186 -3.19 -9.97 3.37
C PHE A 186 -1.98 -10.81 2.93
N LYS A 187 -2.08 -11.56 1.82
CA LYS A 187 -0.98 -12.39 1.31
C LYS A 187 0.20 -11.54 0.87
N ALA A 188 -0.05 -10.44 0.16
CA ALA A 188 0.98 -9.50 -0.27
C ALA A 188 1.68 -8.83 0.92
N ILE A 189 0.92 -8.47 1.97
CA ILE A 189 1.48 -7.91 3.21
C ILE A 189 2.38 -8.94 3.91
N LEU A 190 1.92 -10.19 4.06
CA LEU A 190 2.72 -11.26 4.68
C LEU A 190 3.98 -11.58 3.87
N ALA A 191 3.89 -11.55 2.53
CA ALA A 191 5.05 -11.71 1.66
C ALA A 191 6.06 -10.58 1.91
N CYS A 192 5.62 -9.32 1.94
CA CYS A 192 6.48 -8.17 2.24
C CYS A 192 7.15 -8.28 3.63
N ILE A 193 6.40 -8.67 4.67
CA ILE A 193 6.96 -8.88 6.02
C ILE A 193 8.04 -9.95 6.00
N ARG A 194 7.80 -11.09 5.34
CA ARG A 194 8.78 -12.16 5.22
C ARG A 194 10.01 -11.73 4.44
N ASP A 195 9.83 -10.97 3.36
CA ASP A 195 10.93 -10.47 2.56
C ASP A 195 11.79 -9.48 3.36
N LEU A 196 11.16 -8.61 4.17
CA LEU A 196 11.86 -7.73 5.12
C LEU A 196 12.65 -8.53 6.17
N MET A 197 12.14 -9.66 6.66
CA MET A 197 12.86 -10.51 7.62
C MET A 197 14.08 -11.21 7.00
N ASN A 198 14.08 -11.42 5.68
CA ASN A 198 15.16 -12.10 4.97
C ASN A 198 16.15 -11.14 4.30
N THR A 199 15.89 -9.84 4.36
CA THR A 199 16.76 -8.79 3.82
C THR A 199 17.49 -8.13 4.99
N ASP A 200 18.74 -7.73 4.78
CA ASP A 200 19.44 -6.82 5.69
C ASP A 200 18.77 -5.43 5.62
N VAL A 201 17.71 -5.22 6.40
CA VAL A 201 17.02 -3.93 6.47
C VAL A 201 17.81 -3.00 7.38
N SER A 202 18.45 -1.99 6.78
CA SER A 202 19.11 -0.91 7.52
C SER A 202 18.09 0.20 7.85
N VAL A 203 17.60 0.22 9.09
CA VAL A 203 16.98 1.42 9.66
C VAL A 203 18.10 2.42 9.98
N PRO A 204 17.94 3.74 9.79
CA PRO A 204 18.97 4.70 10.19
C PRO A 204 19.36 4.53 11.66
N ASP A 205 20.66 4.54 11.96
CA ASP A 205 21.20 4.26 13.30
C ASP A 205 20.60 5.19 14.36
N TRP A 206 20.37 6.46 14.02
CA TRP A 206 19.77 7.45 14.92
C TRP A 206 18.28 7.18 15.24
N LEU A 207 17.60 6.35 14.44
CA LEU A 207 16.20 5.98 14.64
C LEU A 207 16.04 4.59 15.26
N HIS A 208 17.05 3.72 15.15
CA HIS A 208 16.97 2.31 15.54
C HIS A 208 16.47 2.11 16.97
N ASP A 209 17.12 2.73 17.95
CA ASP A 209 16.77 2.55 19.37
C ASP A 209 15.41 3.15 19.72
N VAL A 210 15.12 4.34 19.19
CA VAL A 210 13.83 5.03 19.37
C VAL A 210 12.69 4.19 18.76
N PHE A 211 12.91 3.60 17.59
CA PHE A 211 11.94 2.75 16.91
C PHE A 211 11.66 1.46 17.69
N LEU A 212 12.68 0.83 18.27
CA LEU A 212 12.52 -0.35 19.13
C LEU A 212 11.98 -0.02 20.53
N GLY A 213 11.93 1.27 20.89
CA GLY A 213 11.45 1.75 22.18
C GLY A 213 12.48 1.68 23.31
N TYR A 214 13.77 1.61 22.97
CA TYR A 214 14.88 1.71 23.92
C TYR A 214 15.45 3.14 23.96
N GLY A 215 16.28 3.43 24.97
CA GLY A 215 17.05 4.68 25.04
C GLY A 215 16.22 5.93 25.36
N ASP A 216 16.76 7.08 24.95
CA ASP A 216 16.10 8.39 25.10
C ASP A 216 15.16 8.66 23.92
N PRO A 217 13.84 8.84 24.13
CA PRO A 217 12.91 9.16 23.04
C PRO A 217 13.23 10.48 22.31
N ALA A 218 13.98 11.38 22.94
CA ALA A 218 14.41 12.64 22.32
C ALA A 218 15.70 12.52 21.50
N ALA A 219 16.37 11.35 21.48
CA ALA A 219 17.63 11.17 20.76
C ALA A 219 17.50 11.40 19.24
N ALA A 220 16.34 11.09 18.67
CA ALA A 220 16.04 11.30 17.25
C ALA A 220 15.53 12.72 16.92
N ALA A 221 15.36 13.59 17.90
CA ALA A 221 14.82 14.93 17.69
C ALA A 221 15.88 15.90 17.15
N LEU A 222 15.40 16.87 16.34
CA LEU A 222 16.12 17.99 15.73
C LEU A 222 17.32 18.54 16.50
N LEU A 223 17.17 18.70 17.82
CA LEU A 223 18.15 19.44 18.63
C LEU A 223 19.38 18.60 19.02
N ASN A 224 19.33 17.28 18.81
CA ASN A 224 20.37 16.35 19.26
C ASN A 224 21.26 15.82 18.13
N THR A 225 20.99 16.17 16.87
CA THR A 225 21.82 15.77 15.74
C THR A 225 22.87 16.85 15.47
N HIS A 226 24.16 16.47 15.47
CA HIS A 226 25.27 17.35 15.05
C HIS A 226 25.15 17.84 13.58
N GLU A 227 24.16 17.34 12.85
CA GLU A 227 23.85 17.61 11.44
C GLU A 227 22.73 18.65 11.25
N ALA A 228 22.22 19.26 12.32
CA ALA A 228 21.18 20.28 12.23
C ALA A 228 21.59 21.45 11.31
N LEU A 229 20.71 21.82 10.39
CA LEU A 229 20.87 22.99 9.52
C LEU A 229 20.77 24.26 10.37
N HIS A 230 21.91 24.92 10.58
CA HIS A 230 21.95 26.21 11.27
C HIS A 230 21.31 27.32 10.46
N THR A 231 21.48 27.31 9.14
CA THR A 231 20.91 28.31 8.25
C THR A 231 19.82 27.65 7.41
N ILE A 232 18.59 28.11 7.58
CA ILE A 232 17.41 27.56 6.89
C ILE A 232 16.81 28.67 6.04
N ASP A 233 16.60 28.38 4.76
CA ASP A 233 15.80 29.21 3.88
C ASP A 233 14.33 28.82 4.02
N PHE A 234 13.53 29.72 4.58
CA PHE A 234 12.11 29.51 4.83
C PHE A 234 11.25 29.89 3.62
N LYS A 235 11.83 30.34 2.51
CA LYS A 235 11.11 30.69 1.28
C LYS A 235 9.95 31.65 1.58
N ASP A 236 8.74 31.28 1.16
CA ASP A 236 7.49 32.02 1.30
C ASP A 236 6.74 31.73 2.63
N THR A 237 7.35 31.04 3.59
CA THR A 237 6.70 30.69 4.87
C THR A 237 6.18 31.94 5.58
N PHE A 238 6.93 33.04 5.54
CA PHE A 238 6.55 34.29 6.19
C PHE A 238 6.00 35.30 5.20
N LEU A 239 4.75 35.72 5.40
CA LEU A 239 4.11 36.80 4.63
C LEU A 239 4.80 38.17 4.73
N ASP A 240 5.34 38.52 5.89
CA ASP A 240 5.95 39.83 6.18
C ASP A 240 6.94 39.78 7.34
N GLU A 241 7.64 40.89 7.60
CA GLU A 241 8.62 41.02 8.70
C GLU A 241 7.97 40.83 10.09
N ASP A 242 6.76 41.34 10.29
CA ASP A 242 6.02 41.20 11.55
C ASP A 242 5.66 39.73 11.83
N HIS A 243 5.32 38.97 10.78
CA HIS A 243 5.02 37.54 10.87
C HIS A 243 6.25 36.75 11.31
N LEU A 244 7.42 37.04 10.74
CA LEU A 244 8.67 36.41 11.14
C LEU A 244 8.97 36.69 12.60
N VAL A 245 8.91 37.96 13.02
CA VAL A 245 9.19 38.35 14.42
C VAL A 245 8.21 37.68 15.39
N GLN A 246 6.92 37.67 15.07
CA GLN A 246 5.89 37.03 15.90
C GLN A 246 6.05 35.50 15.97
N SER A 247 6.63 34.88 14.94
CA SER A 247 6.82 33.43 14.87
C SER A 247 7.93 32.92 15.81
N PHE A 248 8.83 33.80 16.25
CA PHE A 248 9.92 33.47 17.17
C PHE A 248 9.85 34.30 18.46
N PRO A 249 8.80 34.12 19.30
CA PRO A 249 8.55 34.99 20.46
C PRO A 249 9.66 34.95 21.52
N ASN A 250 10.45 33.87 21.56
CA ASN A 250 11.55 33.68 22.51
C ASN A 250 12.92 34.07 21.96
N HIS A 251 13.00 34.58 20.71
CA HIS A 251 14.27 34.96 20.10
C HIS A 251 14.30 36.46 19.75
N LYS A 252 15.46 37.08 19.91
CA LYS A 252 15.78 38.42 19.41
C LYS A 252 16.18 38.32 17.95
N VAL A 253 15.46 39.04 17.09
CA VAL A 253 15.72 39.07 15.64
C VAL A 253 16.78 40.11 15.32
N LYS A 254 17.90 39.68 14.74
CA LYS A 254 18.95 40.55 14.21
C LYS A 254 18.94 40.53 12.68
N TRP A 255 18.59 41.65 12.08
CA TRP A 255 18.61 41.80 10.63
C TRP A 255 20.03 42.01 10.12
N MET A 256 20.46 41.18 9.17
CA MET A 256 21.79 41.26 8.55
C MET A 256 21.84 42.32 7.44
N THR A 257 20.70 42.56 6.77
CA THR A 257 20.57 43.56 5.71
C THR A 257 20.31 44.94 6.33
N LYS A 258 21.01 46.01 5.89
CA LYS A 258 20.79 47.39 6.39
C LYS A 258 19.62 48.12 5.69
N ALA A 259 18.54 47.40 5.36
CA ALA A 259 17.39 47.96 4.67
C ALA A 259 16.44 48.67 5.66
N LYS A 260 15.68 49.67 5.19
CA LYS A 260 14.61 50.29 5.99
C LYS A 260 13.36 49.43 6.12
N LYS A 261 13.16 48.50 5.18
CA LYS A 261 12.04 47.56 5.14
C LYS A 261 12.58 46.23 4.63
N HIS A 262 12.22 45.15 5.30
CA HIS A 262 12.58 43.80 4.91
C HIS A 262 11.41 43.15 4.17
N VAL A 263 11.70 42.50 3.05
CA VAL A 263 10.69 41.84 2.23
C VAL A 263 11.07 40.37 2.14
N ALA A 264 10.06 39.50 2.28
CA ALA A 264 10.22 38.07 2.07
C ALA A 264 10.72 37.79 0.64
N PRO A 265 11.42 36.67 0.40
CA PRO A 265 11.72 35.55 1.29
C PRO A 265 12.81 35.83 2.34
N PHE A 266 12.82 35.01 3.40
CA PHE A 266 13.76 35.14 4.51
C PHE A 266 14.56 33.85 4.76
N ARG A 267 15.87 34.03 4.95
CA ARG A 267 16.78 33.03 5.45
C ARG A 267 17.09 33.33 6.91
N VAL A 268 16.96 32.32 7.77
CA VAL A 268 17.17 32.44 9.22
C VAL A 268 18.35 31.58 9.61
N THR A 269 19.32 32.18 10.29
CA THR A 269 20.45 31.47 10.91
C THR A 269 20.22 31.39 12.41
N PHE A 270 20.11 30.16 12.91
CA PHE A 270 19.95 29.83 14.31
C PHE A 270 21.32 29.66 15.00
N PRO A 271 21.41 29.96 16.31
CA PRO A 271 22.62 29.71 17.09
C PRO A 271 22.99 28.22 17.05
N LYS A 272 24.28 27.93 17.15
CA LYS A 272 24.76 26.56 17.31
C LYS A 272 24.42 26.06 18.71
N PRO A 273 24.22 24.73 18.90
CA PRO A 273 24.02 24.14 20.22
C PRO A 273 25.09 24.53 21.24
N GLU A 274 26.34 24.75 20.80
CA GLU A 274 27.46 25.14 21.66
C GLU A 274 27.32 26.58 22.24
N ASP A 275 26.47 27.42 21.63
CA ASP A 275 26.21 28.81 22.01
C ASP A 275 24.87 28.95 22.77
N GLU A 276 24.57 28.03 23.71
CA GLU A 276 23.29 27.89 24.45
C GLU A 276 22.73 29.17 25.12
N ARG A 277 23.47 30.28 25.12
CA ARG A 277 23.06 31.58 25.70
C ARG A 277 22.62 32.63 24.68
N ALA A 278 22.76 32.34 23.39
CA ALA A 278 22.40 33.27 22.34
C ALA A 278 20.92 33.10 21.96
N ASP A 279 20.01 33.80 22.64
CA ASP A 279 18.61 33.93 22.21
C ASP A 279 18.48 34.79 20.93
N GLU A 280 19.52 34.93 20.12
CA GLU A 280 19.55 35.82 18.95
C GLU A 280 19.58 35.01 17.65
N ILE A 281 18.61 35.26 16.77
CA ILE A 281 18.57 34.70 15.41
C ILE A 281 18.97 35.77 14.40
N GLN A 282 19.74 35.37 13.39
CA GLN A 282 20.13 36.28 12.31
C GLN A 282 19.20 36.07 11.13
N VAL A 283 18.69 37.16 10.57
CA VAL A 283 17.73 37.11 9.46
C VAL A 283 18.25 37.89 8.27
N GLU A 284 18.26 37.24 7.12
CA GLU A 284 18.62 37.81 5.83
C GLU A 284 17.38 37.80 4.91
N SER A 285 17.01 38.99 4.42
CA SER A 285 16.06 39.13 3.31
C SER A 285 16.81 39.11 1.99
N TYR A 286 16.36 38.33 1.02
CA TYR A 286 16.99 38.23 -0.30
C TYR A 286 15.96 38.35 -1.44
N VAL A 287 16.45 38.66 -2.64
CA VAL A 287 15.60 38.69 -3.85
C VAL A 287 15.71 37.32 -4.52
N PRO A 288 14.59 36.60 -4.73
CA PRO A 288 14.63 35.31 -5.41
C PRO A 288 15.08 35.48 -6.88
N PRO A 289 15.61 34.42 -7.51
CA PRO A 289 15.91 34.45 -8.94
C PRO A 289 14.68 34.89 -9.75
N ASP A 290 14.91 35.68 -10.81
CA ASP A 290 13.85 36.12 -11.71
C ASP A 290 13.22 34.89 -12.38
N PRO A 291 11.92 34.61 -12.17
CA PRO A 291 11.29 33.40 -12.69
C PRO A 291 11.08 33.46 -14.20
N GLY A 292 11.16 34.64 -14.82
CA GLY A 292 10.98 34.83 -16.24
C GLY A 292 10.21 36.11 -16.58
N PRO A 293 10.20 36.50 -17.87
CA PRO A 293 9.59 37.75 -18.30
C PRO A 293 8.06 37.70 -18.38
N PHE A 294 7.43 36.51 -18.30
CA PHE A 294 5.98 36.38 -18.46
C PHE A 294 5.27 36.41 -17.10
N PRO A 295 4.10 37.06 -16.99
CA PRO A 295 3.33 37.07 -15.74
C PRO A 295 2.93 35.68 -15.22
N GLU A 296 2.80 34.72 -16.13
CA GLU A 296 2.48 33.32 -15.85
C GLU A 296 3.68 32.51 -15.33
N ASP A 297 4.91 33.05 -15.44
CA ASP A 297 6.10 32.47 -14.80
C ASP A 297 6.14 32.77 -13.29
N GLN A 298 5.32 33.71 -12.80
CA GLN A 298 5.35 34.11 -11.39
C GLN A 298 4.87 32.96 -10.48
N PRO A 299 5.67 32.58 -9.47
CA PRO A 299 5.35 31.46 -8.60
C PRO A 299 4.10 31.72 -7.75
N GLU A 300 3.31 30.69 -7.49
CA GLU A 300 2.22 30.77 -6.52
C GLU A 300 2.78 30.78 -5.09
N LEU A 301 2.56 31.91 -4.40
CA LEU A 301 3.06 32.12 -3.04
C LEU A 301 2.03 31.74 -1.97
N ASN A 302 2.56 31.29 -0.83
CA ASN A 302 1.84 31.09 0.41
C ASN A 302 0.97 32.30 0.79
N LYS A 303 -0.26 32.00 1.25
CA LYS A 303 -1.20 32.99 1.80
C LYS A 303 -1.52 32.74 3.28
N VAL A 304 -0.99 31.67 3.85
CA VAL A 304 -1.27 31.25 5.23
C VAL A 304 -0.29 31.95 6.18
N ARG A 305 -0.84 32.67 7.17
CA ARG A 305 -0.06 33.20 8.29
C ARG A 305 0.09 32.10 9.35
N PHE A 306 1.19 31.37 9.29
CA PHE A 306 1.47 30.28 10.23
C PHE A 306 1.63 30.77 11.66
N THR A 307 1.15 29.99 12.62
CA THR A 307 1.37 30.26 14.04
C THR A 307 2.82 29.93 14.45
N PRO A 308 3.33 30.48 15.56
CA PRO A 308 4.67 30.14 16.06
C PRO A 308 4.89 28.62 16.22
N VAL A 309 3.87 27.89 16.66
CA VAL A 309 3.92 26.42 16.81
C VAL A 309 4.01 25.71 15.45
N GLN A 310 3.31 26.21 14.42
CA GLN A 310 3.42 25.66 13.07
C GLN A 310 4.76 26.00 12.42
N VAL A 311 5.31 27.19 12.67
CA VAL A 311 6.65 27.57 12.19
C VAL A 311 7.71 26.70 12.85
N GLU A 312 7.58 26.38 14.13
CA GLU A 312 8.48 25.42 14.79
C GLU A 312 8.36 24.01 14.20
N ALA A 313 7.14 23.56 13.87
CA ALA A 313 6.94 22.30 13.16
C ALA A 313 7.57 22.31 11.75
N ILE A 314 7.48 23.43 11.03
CA ILE A 314 8.14 23.61 9.73
C ILE A 314 9.67 23.56 9.90
N ARG A 315 10.20 24.29 10.88
CA ARG A 315 11.64 24.30 11.21
C ARG A 315 12.15 22.90 11.53
N ALA A 316 11.43 22.16 12.36
CA ALA A 316 11.77 20.79 12.70
C ALA A 316 11.72 19.87 11.47
N GLY A 317 10.70 19.99 10.64
CA GLY A 317 10.54 19.17 9.43
C GLY A 317 11.56 19.44 8.31
N LEU A 318 12.22 20.61 8.32
CA LEU A 318 13.28 20.95 7.36
C LEU A 318 14.65 20.40 7.73
N ASN A 319 14.79 19.85 8.93
CA ASN A 319 16.06 19.37 9.43
C ASN A 319 16.09 17.84 9.48
N PRO A 320 17.30 17.24 9.48
CA PRO A 320 17.46 15.81 9.69
C PRO A 320 16.93 15.38 11.06
N GLY A 321 16.18 14.27 11.08
CA GLY A 321 15.70 13.63 12.31
C GLY A 321 14.21 13.26 12.25
N LEU A 322 13.65 12.92 13.41
CA LEU A 322 12.24 12.60 13.58
C LEU A 322 11.47 13.84 14.06
N THR A 323 10.54 14.30 13.23
CA THR A 323 9.60 15.37 13.59
C THR A 323 8.20 14.80 13.78
N MET A 324 7.67 14.88 15.00
CA MET A 324 6.31 14.46 15.33
C MET A 324 5.40 15.67 15.55
N VAL A 325 4.43 15.86 14.66
CA VAL A 325 3.46 16.96 14.76
C VAL A 325 2.10 16.42 15.18
N VAL A 326 1.66 16.80 16.38
CA VAL A 326 0.32 16.48 16.88
C VAL A 326 -0.60 17.68 16.65
N GLY A 327 -1.65 17.50 15.86
CA GLY A 327 -2.61 18.56 15.56
C GLY A 327 -4.06 18.09 15.69
N PRO A 328 -4.88 18.72 16.56
CA PRO A 328 -6.33 18.51 16.57
C PRO A 328 -7.01 18.75 15.21
N PRO A 329 -8.27 18.33 15.03
CA PRO A 329 -9.03 18.66 13.82
C PRO A 329 -9.06 20.18 13.57
N GLY A 330 -8.83 20.61 12.33
CA GLY A 330 -8.90 22.02 11.94
C GLY A 330 -7.66 22.89 12.25
N THR A 331 -6.58 22.34 12.80
CA THR A 331 -5.38 23.13 13.16
C THR A 331 -4.38 23.37 12.01
N GLY A 332 -4.81 23.22 10.74
CA GLY A 332 -3.97 23.49 9.57
C GLY A 332 -2.82 22.49 9.35
N LYS A 333 -2.96 21.22 9.77
CA LYS A 333 -1.93 20.18 9.54
C LYS A 333 -1.52 20.05 8.08
N THR A 334 -2.50 20.06 7.17
CA THR A 334 -2.25 19.98 5.72
C THR A 334 -1.43 21.17 5.23
N ASP A 335 -1.74 22.40 5.69
CA ASP A 335 -1.00 23.59 5.30
C ASP A 335 0.45 23.55 5.82
N THR A 336 0.67 23.10 7.06
CA THR A 336 2.01 22.92 7.63
C THR A 336 2.82 21.87 6.85
N ALA A 337 2.21 20.73 6.52
CA ALA A 337 2.86 19.67 5.75
C ALA A 337 3.20 20.13 4.31
N ALA A 338 2.28 20.85 3.65
CA ALA A 338 2.52 21.44 2.34
C ALA A 338 3.70 22.43 2.37
N GLN A 339 3.79 23.26 3.41
CA GLN A 339 4.91 24.20 3.58
C GLN A 339 6.25 23.49 3.79
N ILE A 340 6.29 22.42 4.61
CA ILE A 340 7.51 21.62 4.80
C ILE A 340 7.99 21.07 3.45
N MET A 341 7.08 20.46 2.66
CA MET A 341 7.45 19.90 1.36
C MET A 341 7.90 20.96 0.36
N HIS A 342 7.23 22.12 0.32
CA HIS A 342 7.64 23.25 -0.51
C HIS A 342 9.06 23.70 -0.16
N CYS A 343 9.36 23.89 1.12
CA CYS A 343 10.70 24.29 1.54
C CYS A 343 11.75 23.19 1.28
N LEU A 344 11.44 21.91 1.50
CA LEU A 344 12.34 20.80 1.18
C LEU A 344 12.65 20.73 -0.32
N TYR A 345 11.63 20.86 -1.18
CA TYR A 345 11.78 20.85 -2.63
C TYR A 345 12.78 21.90 -3.13
N HIS A 346 12.69 23.12 -2.59
CA HIS A 346 13.56 24.22 -2.99
C HIS A 346 14.92 24.25 -2.28
N ASN A 347 15.03 23.71 -1.06
CA ASN A 347 16.29 23.69 -0.32
C ASN A 347 17.18 22.51 -0.74
N GLU A 348 16.58 21.38 -1.12
CA GLU A 348 17.27 20.13 -1.37
C GLU A 348 16.86 19.52 -2.73
N PRO A 349 17.15 20.18 -3.87
CA PRO A 349 16.66 19.77 -5.18
C PRO A 349 17.19 18.40 -5.65
N GLY A 350 18.23 17.87 -5.01
CA GLY A 350 18.75 16.52 -5.27
C GLY A 350 18.04 15.41 -4.50
N GLN A 351 17.21 15.75 -3.50
CA GLN A 351 16.52 14.78 -2.66
C GLN A 351 15.13 14.44 -3.21
N ARG A 352 14.55 13.35 -2.70
CA ARG A 352 13.20 12.90 -3.05
C ARG A 352 12.40 12.67 -1.78
N THR A 353 11.19 13.21 -1.74
CA THR A 353 10.29 13.10 -0.58
C THR A 353 9.23 12.02 -0.84
N LEU A 354 9.16 11.02 0.04
CA LEU A 354 8.11 9.99 0.01
C LEU A 354 6.94 10.41 0.91
N LEU A 355 5.76 10.60 0.32
CA LEU A 355 4.53 10.86 1.04
C LEU A 355 3.73 9.58 1.26
N ILE A 356 3.34 9.31 2.50
CA ILE A 356 2.50 8.16 2.87
C ILE A 356 1.29 8.66 3.66
N THR A 357 0.08 8.26 3.24
CA THR A 357 -1.17 8.55 3.95
C THR A 357 -2.02 7.29 4.07
N HIS A 358 -2.95 7.26 5.03
CA HIS A 358 -3.90 6.16 5.18
C HIS A 358 -5.03 6.21 4.13
N SER A 359 -5.32 7.38 3.54
CA SER A 359 -6.45 7.55 2.63
C SER A 359 -6.11 8.45 1.44
N ASN A 360 -6.70 8.13 0.29
CA ASN A 360 -6.61 8.96 -0.91
C ASN A 360 -7.22 10.35 -0.69
N ALA A 361 -8.19 10.48 0.21
CA ALA A 361 -8.78 11.79 0.54
C ALA A 361 -7.74 12.73 1.17
N ALA A 362 -6.91 12.22 2.11
CA ALA A 362 -5.84 13.00 2.72
C ALA A 362 -4.74 13.35 1.71
N LEU A 363 -4.45 12.42 0.78
CA LEU A 363 -3.49 12.66 -0.29
C LEU A 363 -3.99 13.75 -1.25
N ASN A 364 -5.26 13.69 -1.66
CA ASN A 364 -5.87 14.71 -2.53
C ASN A 364 -5.87 16.10 -1.88
N ASP A 365 -6.23 16.21 -0.60
CA ASP A 365 -6.20 17.48 0.15
C ASP A 365 -4.78 18.09 0.15
N LEU A 366 -3.77 17.24 0.37
CA LEU A 366 -2.38 17.68 0.37
C LEU A 366 -1.90 18.11 -1.02
N PHE A 367 -2.21 17.34 -2.08
CA PHE A 367 -1.84 17.72 -3.45
C PHE A 367 -2.56 18.99 -3.92
N GLN A 368 -3.83 19.19 -3.53
CA GLN A 368 -4.52 20.45 -3.80
C GLN A 368 -3.82 21.64 -3.16
N LYS A 369 -3.24 21.46 -1.96
CA LYS A 369 -2.44 22.51 -1.31
C LYS A 369 -1.09 22.71 -1.97
N LEU A 370 -0.43 21.65 -2.43
CA LEU A 370 0.85 21.74 -3.16
C LEU A 370 0.70 22.41 -4.52
N LEU A 371 -0.40 22.17 -5.24
CA LEU A 371 -0.71 22.86 -6.50
C LEU A 371 -0.90 24.37 -6.32
N GLN A 372 -1.14 24.83 -5.09
CA GLN A 372 -1.23 26.26 -4.75
C GLN A 372 0.11 26.83 -4.27
N ARG A 373 1.22 26.17 -4.60
CA ARG A 373 2.60 26.50 -4.22
C ARG A 373 3.48 26.40 -5.45
N ASP A 374 4.67 26.96 -5.33
CA ASP A 374 5.73 26.84 -6.32
C ASP A 374 6.38 25.44 -6.30
N VAL A 375 5.61 24.40 -6.64
CA VAL A 375 6.04 23.00 -6.74
C VAL A 375 5.34 22.36 -7.96
N PRO A 376 6.04 21.58 -8.79
CA PRO A 376 5.50 21.02 -10.04
C PRO A 376 4.40 19.97 -9.86
#